data_AF-A0A6A6YF98-F1
#
_entry.id   AF-A0A6A6YF98-F1
#
_cell.length_a   1.000
_cell.length_b   1.000
_cell.length_c   1.000
_cell.angle_alpha   90.00
_cell.angle_beta   90.00
_cell.angle_gamma   90.00
#
_symmetry.space_group_name_H-M   'P 1'
#
loop_
_entity.id
_entity.type
_entity.pdbx_description
1 polymer ?
#
loop_
_entity_poly.entity_id
_entity_poly.type
_entity_poly.pdbx_seq_one_letter_code
_entity_poly.pdbx_strand_id
1 'polypeptide(L)'
;MPRTSNNVDYVQKDPKPYKHPKLPYPKPTPLPAFEPLQINNYDAPGTPNIPPGLDQHDPVALFRLFFTDEMVEKMVRWTNEYAKDHRPSKGSATSICTGWKDYMAKLNSID
;
A
#
# COMPACT_ATOMS: atom_id res chain seq x y z
N MET A 1 -8.31 64.76 29.74
CA MET A 1 -8.18 63.91 28.53
C MET A 1 -9.25 62.83 28.61
N PRO A 2 -10.15 62.68 27.63
CA PRO A 2 -11.17 61.63 27.71
C PRO A 2 -10.51 60.27 27.48
N ARG A 3 -10.78 59.33 28.39
CA ARG A 3 -10.40 57.91 28.28
C ARG A 3 -11.12 57.31 27.07
N THR A 4 -10.37 56.83 26.08
CA THR A 4 -10.91 55.92 25.06
C THR A 4 -11.34 54.64 25.76
N SER A 5 -12.63 54.33 25.71
CA SER A 5 -13.18 53.10 26.27
C SER A 5 -12.66 51.91 25.47
N ASN A 6 -11.99 50.96 26.12
CA ASN A 6 -11.52 49.70 25.51
C ASN A 6 -12.65 48.68 25.33
N ASN A 7 -13.90 49.15 25.25
CA ASN A 7 -15.06 48.29 25.20
C ASN A 7 -15.14 47.64 23.81
N VAL A 8 -15.02 46.30 23.78
CA VAL A 8 -14.98 45.46 22.57
C VAL A 8 -16.23 45.65 21.70
N ASP A 9 -17.33 46.08 22.31
CA ASP A 9 -18.60 46.37 21.62
C ASP A 9 -18.54 47.62 20.72
N TYR A 10 -17.56 48.50 20.92
CA TYR A 10 -17.37 49.73 20.13
C TYR A 10 -16.23 49.62 19.10
N VAL A 11 -15.59 48.46 18.96
CA VAL A 11 -14.61 48.22 17.89
C VAL A 11 -15.38 47.99 16.59
N GLN A 12 -15.25 48.91 15.65
CA GLN A 12 -15.84 48.82 14.31
C GLN A 12 -15.28 47.56 13.63
N LYS A 13 -16.10 46.51 13.53
CA LYS A 13 -15.68 45.23 12.92
C LYS A 13 -15.60 45.43 11.41
N ASP A 14 -14.43 45.21 10.84
CA ASP A 14 -14.27 45.24 9.38
C ASP A 14 -15.26 44.28 8.72
N PRO A 15 -15.92 44.67 7.60
CA PRO A 15 -16.83 43.79 6.90
C PRO A 15 -16.08 42.55 6.42
N LYS A 16 -16.49 41.39 6.94
CA LYS A 16 -15.91 40.10 6.53
C LYS A 16 -16.14 39.90 5.04
N PRO A 17 -15.13 39.51 4.25
CA PRO A 17 -15.32 39.22 2.84
C PRO A 17 -16.36 38.12 2.68
N TYR A 18 -17.31 38.36 1.77
CA TYR A 18 -18.37 37.41 1.44
C TYR A 18 -17.75 36.11 0.92
N LYS A 19 -17.90 35.01 1.66
CA LYS A 19 -17.48 33.68 1.20
C LYS A 19 -18.53 33.17 0.22
N HIS A 20 -18.16 33.02 -1.05
CA HIS A 20 -19.03 32.37 -2.01
C HIS A 20 -19.40 30.96 -1.51
N PRO A 21 -20.68 30.55 -1.58
CA PRO A 21 -21.07 29.19 -1.25
C PRO A 21 -20.34 28.23 -2.19
N LYS A 22 -19.64 27.25 -1.63
CA LYS A 22 -19.01 26.19 -2.42
C LYS A 22 -20.12 25.45 -3.14
N LEU A 23 -19.98 25.27 -4.45
CA LEU A 23 -20.87 24.41 -5.21
C LEU A 23 -20.86 23.00 -4.58
N PRO A 24 -22.01 22.30 -4.54
CA PRO A 24 -22.04 20.92 -4.07
C PRO A 24 -21.11 20.08 -4.94
N TYR A 25 -20.43 19.12 -4.32
CA TYR A 25 -19.59 18.18 -5.06
C TYR A 25 -20.42 17.47 -6.14
N PRO A 26 -19.87 17.27 -7.35
CA PRO A 26 -20.53 16.48 -8.36
C PRO A 26 -20.82 15.08 -7.81
N LYS A 27 -21.99 14.53 -8.15
CA LYS A 27 -22.32 13.16 -7.76
C LYS A 27 -21.28 12.22 -8.39
N PRO A 28 -20.79 11.20 -7.64
CA PRO A 28 -19.92 10.19 -8.22
C PRO A 28 -20.61 9.53 -9.41
N THR A 29 -19.85 9.30 -10.47
CA THR A 29 -20.30 8.42 -11.56
C THR A 29 -20.55 7.03 -10.98
N PRO A 30 -21.72 6.40 -11.23
CA PRO A 30 -21.96 5.03 -10.80
C PRO A 30 -20.94 4.11 -11.47
N LEU A 31 -20.40 3.16 -10.70
CA LEU A 31 -19.51 2.15 -11.24
C LEU A 31 -20.29 1.30 -12.26
N PRO A 32 -19.63 0.84 -13.33
CA PRO A 32 -20.24 -0.14 -14.23
C PRO A 32 -20.62 -1.41 -13.45
N ALA A 33 -21.61 -2.14 -13.94
CA ALA A 33 -21.90 -3.47 -13.43
C ALA A 33 -20.65 -4.35 -13.56
N PHE A 34 -20.36 -5.14 -12.52
CA PHE A 34 -19.26 -6.08 -12.58
C PHE A 34 -19.60 -7.21 -13.56
N GLU A 35 -18.75 -7.39 -14.57
CA GLU A 35 -18.79 -8.53 -15.47
C GLU A 35 -17.46 -9.28 -15.36
N PRO A 36 -17.46 -10.61 -15.14
CA PRO A 36 -16.25 -11.41 -15.18
C PRO A 36 -15.52 -11.24 -16.51
N LEU A 37 -14.18 -11.21 -16.46
CA LEU A 37 -13.37 -11.15 -17.68
C LEU A 37 -13.64 -12.38 -18.54
N GLN A 38 -14.05 -12.17 -19.79
CA GLN A 38 -14.28 -13.25 -20.74
C GLN A 38 -12.94 -13.86 -21.17
N ILE A 39 -12.74 -15.16 -20.89
CA ILE A 39 -11.56 -15.91 -21.30
C ILE A 39 -11.92 -16.71 -22.56
N ASN A 40 -11.47 -16.23 -23.71
CA ASN A 40 -11.74 -16.83 -25.02
C ASN A 40 -10.63 -17.82 -25.41
N ASN A 41 -10.54 -18.93 -24.68
CA ASN A 41 -9.65 -20.03 -25.04
C ASN A 41 -10.31 -20.93 -26.11
N TYR A 42 -9.55 -21.32 -27.14
CA TYR A 42 -10.06 -22.11 -28.27
C TYR A 42 -10.57 -23.48 -27.83
N ASP A 43 -9.81 -24.19 -26.99
CA ASP A 43 -10.14 -25.56 -26.57
C ASP A 43 -11.11 -25.61 -25.39
N ALA A 44 -11.16 -24.58 -24.55
CA ALA A 44 -11.98 -24.54 -23.33
C ALA A 44 -12.34 -23.09 -22.94
N PRO A 45 -13.46 -22.54 -23.44
CA PRO A 45 -13.91 -21.20 -23.10
C PRO A 45 -14.15 -21.04 -21.59
N GLY A 46 -13.69 -19.94 -21.00
CA GLY A 46 -13.88 -19.64 -19.58
C GLY A 46 -12.87 -20.28 -18.63
N THR A 47 -12.02 -21.21 -19.07
CA THR A 47 -10.91 -21.73 -18.24
C THR A 47 -9.62 -20.99 -18.54
N PRO A 48 -8.73 -20.79 -17.56
CA PRO A 48 -7.40 -20.23 -17.82
C PRO A 48 -6.53 -21.20 -18.64
N ASN A 49 -5.67 -20.65 -19.51
CA ASN A 49 -4.71 -21.44 -20.26
C ASN A 49 -3.48 -21.73 -19.38
N ILE A 50 -3.48 -22.89 -18.72
CA ILE A 50 -2.43 -23.29 -17.78
C ILE A 50 -1.42 -24.21 -18.52
N PRO A 51 -0.11 -24.09 -18.25
CA PRO A 51 0.89 -24.97 -18.84
C PRO A 51 0.60 -26.45 -18.58
N PRO A 52 0.87 -27.34 -19.56
CA PRO A 52 0.65 -28.76 -19.39
C PRO A 52 1.53 -29.32 -18.26
N GLY A 53 0.95 -30.17 -17.42
CA GLY A 53 1.63 -30.79 -16.28
C GLY A 53 1.63 -29.97 -14.98
N LEU A 54 1.02 -28.78 -14.97
CA LEU A 54 0.78 -28.01 -13.75
C LEU A 54 -0.58 -28.38 -13.13
N ASP A 55 -0.61 -28.63 -11.83
CA ASP A 55 -1.87 -28.84 -11.10
C ASP A 55 -2.59 -27.51 -10.91
N GLN A 56 -3.74 -27.36 -11.55
CA GLN A 56 -4.63 -26.19 -11.42
C GLN A 56 -5.26 -26.06 -10.03
N HIS A 57 -5.26 -27.12 -9.24
CA HIS A 57 -5.79 -27.13 -7.88
C HIS A 57 -4.71 -26.85 -6.83
N ASP A 58 -3.43 -26.79 -7.23
CA ASP A 58 -2.34 -26.36 -6.37
C ASP A 58 -2.16 -24.83 -6.45
N PRO A 59 -2.60 -24.07 -5.42
CA PRO A 59 -2.46 -22.62 -5.42
C PRO A 59 -0.99 -22.18 -5.42
N VAL A 60 -0.07 -22.99 -4.90
CA VAL A 60 1.37 -22.67 -4.88
C VAL A 60 1.96 -22.82 -6.27
N ALA A 61 1.59 -23.87 -7.00
CA ALA A 61 2.01 -24.06 -8.39
C ALA A 61 1.53 -22.91 -9.29
N LEU A 62 0.28 -22.47 -9.13
CA LEU A 62 -0.25 -21.30 -9.83
C LEU A 62 0.49 -20.01 -9.47
N PHE A 63 0.81 -19.80 -8.20
CA PHE A 63 1.56 -18.62 -7.75
C PHE A 63 2.96 -18.56 -8.39
N ARG A 64 3.66 -19.70 -8.48
CA ARG A 64 5.00 -19.81 -9.07
C ARG A 64 5.04 -19.49 -10.57
N LEU A 65 3.91 -19.50 -11.28
CA LEU A 65 3.85 -19.02 -12.67
C LEU A 65 4.17 -17.54 -12.81
N PHE A 66 3.80 -16.73 -11.81
CA PHE A 66 3.97 -15.29 -11.82
C PHE A 66 5.20 -14.83 -11.03
N PHE A 67 5.59 -15.59 -10.02
CA PHE A 67 6.74 -15.32 -9.16
C PHE A 67 7.78 -16.41 -9.32
N THR A 68 8.70 -16.19 -10.27
CA THR A 68 9.82 -17.11 -10.48
C THR A 68 10.79 -17.07 -9.30
N ASP A 69 11.51 -18.17 -9.09
CA ASP A 69 12.52 -18.25 -8.03
C ASP A 69 13.57 -17.14 -8.18
N GLU A 70 13.95 -16.78 -9.41
CA GLU A 70 14.87 -15.67 -9.68
C GLU A 70 14.33 -14.31 -9.22
N MET A 71 13.03 -14.05 -9.43
CA MET A 71 12.40 -12.82 -8.96
C MET A 71 12.38 -12.77 -7.44
N VAL A 72 12.01 -13.87 -6.80
CA VAL A 72 11.98 -13.98 -5.34
C VAL A 72 13.38 -13.81 -4.76
N GLU A 73 14.39 -14.44 -5.35
CA GLU A 73 15.78 -14.31 -4.94
C GLU A 73 16.27 -12.86 -5.06
N LYS A 74 15.97 -12.18 -6.17
CA LYS A 74 16.29 -10.75 -6.35
C LYS A 74 15.64 -9.90 -5.28
N MET A 75 14.35 -10.12 -4.97
CA MET A 75 13.66 -9.39 -3.90
C MET A 75 14.31 -9.63 -2.54
N VAL A 76 14.67 -10.87 -2.22
CA VAL A 76 15.35 -11.22 -0.97
C VAL A 76 16.71 -10.55 -0.88
N ARG A 77 17.52 -10.59 -1.96
CA ARG A 77 18.84 -9.96 -2.00
C ARG A 77 18.76 -8.45 -1.71
N TRP A 78 17.92 -7.73 -2.46
CA TRP A 78 17.75 -6.29 -2.29
C TRP A 78 17.18 -5.92 -0.93
N THR A 79 16.22 -6.70 -0.43
CA THR A 79 15.66 -6.50 0.92
C THR A 79 16.74 -6.64 1.99
N ASN A 80 17.60 -7.65 1.88
CA ASN A 80 18.70 -7.87 2.82
C ASN A 80 19.79 -6.81 2.70
N GLU A 81 20.15 -6.37 1.50
CA GLU A 81 21.08 -5.25 1.28
C GLU A 81 20.57 -3.96 1.92
N TYR A 82 19.32 -3.60 1.65
CA TYR A 82 18.68 -2.43 2.27
C TYR A 82 18.65 -2.53 3.81
N ALA A 83 18.32 -3.72 4.34
CA ALA A 83 18.29 -3.95 5.77
C ALA A 83 19.68 -3.83 6.42
N LYS A 84 20.77 -4.18 5.72
CA LYS A 84 22.14 -3.99 6.24
C LYS A 84 22.45 -2.51 6.44
N ASP A 85 22.11 -1.68 5.46
CA ASP A 85 22.40 -0.24 5.48
C ASP A 85 21.55 0.52 6.51
N HIS A 86 20.34 0.04 6.79
CA HIS A 86 19.37 0.71 7.66
C HIS A 86 19.21 0.04 9.03
N ARG A 87 20.10 -0.89 9.39
CA ARG A 87 20.12 -1.47 10.74
C ARG A 87 20.39 -0.36 11.76
N PRO A 88 19.50 -0.16 12.75
CA PRO A 88 19.77 0.80 13.81
C PRO A 88 21.05 0.39 14.54
N SER A 89 21.93 1.37 14.79
CA SER A 89 23.11 1.12 15.61
C SER A 89 22.66 0.58 16.96
N LYS A 90 23.41 -0.39 17.51
CA LYS A 90 23.07 -1.15 18.73
C LYS A 90 23.01 -0.29 20.03
N GLY A 91 22.81 1.02 19.93
CA GLY A 91 22.77 1.97 21.05
C GLY A 91 21.43 2.68 21.31
N SER A 92 20.41 2.51 20.46
CA SER A 92 19.08 3.09 20.72
C SER A 92 18.23 2.13 21.55
N ALA A 93 18.39 2.21 22.87
CA ALA A 93 17.61 1.47 23.85
C ALA A 93 16.14 1.94 23.90
N THR A 94 15.34 1.58 22.89
CA THR A 94 13.88 1.44 22.98
C THR A 94 13.38 0.92 21.65
N SER A 95 13.25 -0.41 21.54
CA SER A 95 12.13 -1.07 20.88
C SER A 95 12.48 -2.56 20.79
N ILE A 96 11.82 -3.35 21.63
CA ILE A 96 11.64 -4.77 21.37
C ILE A 96 10.62 -4.87 20.22
N CYS A 97 10.97 -4.38 19.03
CA CYS A 97 10.37 -4.87 17.81
C CYS A 97 11.25 -6.04 17.39
N THR A 98 10.65 -7.18 17.12
CA THR A 98 11.31 -8.36 16.54
C THR A 98 11.98 -7.93 15.22
N GLY A 99 13.19 -7.39 15.35
CA GLY A 99 13.90 -6.67 14.32
C GLY A 99 14.25 -7.59 13.17
N TRP A 100 14.14 -7.04 11.95
CA TRP A 100 14.73 -7.49 10.69
C TRP A 100 15.68 -8.69 10.84
N LYS A 101 15.10 -9.90 10.91
CA LYS A 101 15.87 -11.14 10.95
C LYS A 101 16.28 -11.45 9.52
N ASP A 102 17.57 -11.68 9.31
CA ASP A 102 18.08 -12.19 8.03
C ASP A 102 17.37 -13.50 7.71
N TYR A 103 16.57 -13.51 6.65
CA TYR A 103 15.83 -14.69 6.20
C TYR A 103 16.76 -15.87 5.87
N MET A 104 18.03 -15.59 5.53
CA MET A 104 19.03 -16.62 5.20
C MET A 104 19.67 -17.29 6.42
N ALA A 105 19.61 -16.69 7.62
CA ALA A 105 20.21 -17.30 8.81
C ALA A 105 19.41 -18.49 9.35
N LYS A 106 18.16 -18.67 8.91
CA LYS A 106 17.27 -19.74 9.37
C LYS A 106 17.33 -21.03 8.56
N LEU A 107 17.83 -21.00 7.33
CA LEU A 107 17.90 -22.20 6.47
C LEU A 107 19.11 -23.09 6.78
N ASN A 108 20.20 -22.53 7.33
CA ASN A 108 21.41 -23.28 7.69
C ASN A 108 21.39 -23.80 9.14
N SER A 109 20.23 -23.81 9.79
CA SER A 109 20.07 -24.24 11.20
C SER A 109 19.01 -25.35 11.34
N ILE A 110 18.73 -26.06 10.25
CA ILE A 110 17.95 -27.29 10.25
C ILE A 110 18.89 -28.38 9.70
N ASP A 111 19.77 -28.83 10.58
CA ASP A 111 20.43 -30.16 10.54
C ASP A 111 20.24 -30.77 11.94
#